data_AF-B7EKG8-F1
#
_entry.id   AF-B7EKG8-F1
#
_cell.length_a   1.000
_cell.length_b   1.000
_cell.length_c   1.000
_cell.angle_alpha   90.00
_cell.angle_beta   90.00
_cell.angle_gamma   90.00
#
_symmetry.space_group_name_H-M   'P 1'
#
loop_
_entity.id
_entity.type
_entity.pdbx_description
1 polymer ?
#
loop_
_entity_poly.entity_id
_entity_poly.type
_entity_poly.pdbx_seq_one_letter_code
_entity_poly.pdbx_strand_id
1 'polypeptide(L)'
;MADGEASSGAYREFKALTEAADRKFARARDVPLYGGGVDHHSRKAFKAYTRLWRLQQERRRELVAGGLRRWEIGEVASRIGQLYYARYLRTAEPRSLVGAYVFYEAIYSRGYFAAAAQVVVGGGYRHQGLLIRYKELRFIARFLVVAMLMRRAEAVDHLASRLRSLVEETKSAYPKTNFKEWKQVLQELGRFLKADGAYKGSRSLRYDNLFDSFPSNLAPIARFHSKRVLKLKEAVLTSYHRNEVKFTELTLDTFRMLQCLEWEPTGSYQIAAKELTENGTISDQSGPSGLIDIHLSSEISDGNLPANPQKAIIYHPTVSHLLAVLATVCEELSQDSILLVYLSASGFSEQNITSQKYASSSSYARATSVYPIDKPNSNGNSDNHLWLGPRGSGGPNNLYPEDLIPFTRYPLFLVIDSENSHAFKAGYT
;
A
#
# COMPACT_ATOMS: atom_id res chain seq x y z
N MET A 1 -24.35 13.35 -41.51
CA MET A 1 -25.09 13.41 -40.22
C MET A 1 -25.02 12.10 -39.42
N ALA A 2 -24.93 10.91 -40.06
CA ALA A 2 -24.83 9.63 -39.37
C ALA A 2 -23.57 9.43 -38.49
N ASP A 3 -22.40 9.93 -38.90
CA ASP A 3 -21.13 9.72 -38.16
C ASP A 3 -21.07 10.43 -36.80
N GLY A 4 -21.81 11.54 -36.64
CA GLY A 4 -21.87 12.30 -35.39
C GLY A 4 -22.71 11.62 -34.30
N GLU A 5 -23.80 10.96 -34.69
CA GLU A 5 -24.64 10.18 -33.76
C GLU A 5 -23.94 8.89 -33.31
N ALA A 6 -23.26 8.19 -34.23
CA ALA A 6 -22.49 6.98 -33.92
C ALA A 6 -21.34 7.29 -32.94
N SER A 7 -20.62 8.40 -33.14
CA SER A 7 -19.54 8.85 -32.25
C SER A 7 -20.06 9.26 -30.86
N SER A 8 -21.23 9.90 -30.78
CA SER A 8 -21.91 10.22 -29.52
C SER A 8 -22.38 8.97 -28.78
N GLY A 9 -22.85 7.95 -29.52
CA GLY A 9 -23.23 6.65 -28.97
C GLY A 9 -22.04 5.89 -28.38
N ALA A 10 -20.92 5.84 -29.11
CA ALA A 10 -19.66 5.22 -28.68
C ALA A 10 -19.16 5.80 -27.34
N TYR A 11 -19.17 7.13 -27.22
CA TYR A 11 -18.70 7.80 -26.02
C TYR A 11 -19.66 7.59 -24.83
N ARG A 12 -20.98 7.56 -25.06
CA ARG A 12 -21.96 7.20 -24.03
C ARG A 12 -21.77 5.76 -23.53
N GLU A 13 -21.52 4.81 -24.43
CA GLU A 13 -21.21 3.42 -24.06
C GLU A 13 -19.94 3.34 -23.20
N PHE A 14 -18.87 4.04 -23.61
CA PHE A 14 -17.63 4.12 -22.86
C PHE A 14 -17.86 4.65 -21.43
N LYS A 15 -18.66 5.70 -21.28
CA LYS A 15 -19.02 6.26 -19.96
C LYS A 15 -19.78 5.26 -19.09
N ALA A 16 -20.80 4.60 -19.64
CA ALA A 16 -21.57 3.60 -18.90
C ALA A 16 -20.69 2.43 -18.44
N LEU A 17 -19.77 1.95 -19.28
CA LEU A 17 -18.82 0.90 -18.93
C LEU A 17 -17.81 1.37 -17.87
N THR A 18 -17.36 2.62 -17.94
CA THR A 18 -16.47 3.24 -16.94
C THR A 18 -17.15 3.24 -15.57
N GLU A 19 -18.37 3.74 -15.47
CA GLU A 19 -19.12 3.74 -14.20
C GLU A 19 -19.38 2.32 -13.67
N ALA A 20 -19.68 1.37 -14.57
CA ALA A 20 -19.88 -0.02 -14.19
C ALA A 20 -18.59 -0.70 -13.72
N ALA A 21 -17.43 -0.29 -14.24
CA ALA A 21 -16.12 -0.74 -13.78
C ALA A 21 -15.76 -0.09 -12.43
N ASP A 22 -15.99 1.21 -12.28
CA ASP A 22 -15.74 1.96 -11.04
C ASP A 22 -16.59 1.44 -9.87
N ARG A 23 -17.85 1.05 -10.10
CA ARG A 23 -18.68 0.40 -9.07
C ARG A 23 -18.09 -0.94 -8.63
N LYS A 24 -17.48 -1.72 -9.54
CA LYS A 24 -16.82 -2.99 -9.19
C LYS A 24 -15.49 -2.74 -8.48
N PHE A 25 -14.76 -1.72 -8.90
CA PHE A 25 -13.53 -1.29 -8.26
C PHE A 25 -13.77 -0.84 -6.82
N ALA A 26 -14.78 0.00 -6.59
CA ALA A 26 -15.16 0.45 -5.25
C ALA A 26 -15.48 -0.75 -4.34
N ARG A 27 -16.28 -1.71 -4.82
CA ARG A 27 -16.54 -2.95 -4.08
C ARG A 27 -15.27 -3.76 -3.80
N ALA A 28 -14.34 -3.85 -4.75
CA ALA A 28 -13.08 -4.55 -4.53
C ALA A 28 -12.16 -3.85 -3.51
N ARG A 29 -12.22 -2.51 -3.43
CA ARG A 29 -11.48 -1.69 -2.47
C ARG A 29 -12.10 -1.75 -1.07
N ASP A 30 -13.43 -1.75 -0.98
CA ASP A 30 -14.16 -1.64 0.28
C ASP A 30 -14.26 -2.99 1.02
N VAL A 31 -13.92 -4.11 0.35
CA VAL A 31 -13.76 -5.42 1.01
C VAL A 31 -12.43 -5.42 1.74
N PRO A 32 -12.40 -5.80 3.04
CA PRO A 32 -11.14 -5.87 3.79
C PRO A 32 -10.12 -6.78 3.08
N LEU A 33 -8.82 -6.48 3.15
CA LEU A 33 -7.76 -7.22 2.42
C LEU A 33 -7.59 -8.69 2.85
N TYR A 34 -8.36 -9.13 3.84
CA TYR A 34 -8.40 -10.47 4.40
C TYR A 34 -9.71 -11.18 4.05
N GLY A 35 -9.66 -12.49 3.83
CA GLY A 35 -10.82 -13.32 3.47
C GLY A 35 -11.03 -13.57 1.97
N GLY A 36 -11.75 -14.63 1.64
CA GLY A 36 -11.84 -15.23 0.31
C GLY A 36 -12.66 -14.44 -0.71
N GLY A 37 -13.42 -13.43 -0.26
CA GLY A 37 -14.22 -12.56 -1.15
C GLY A 37 -13.39 -11.55 -1.95
N VAL A 38 -12.21 -11.17 -1.47
CA VAL A 38 -11.36 -10.11 -2.05
C VAL A 38 -10.96 -10.42 -3.48
N ASP A 39 -10.55 -11.66 -3.73
CA ASP A 39 -10.04 -12.09 -5.04
C ASP A 39 -11.17 -12.13 -6.08
N HIS A 40 -12.36 -12.58 -5.70
CA HIS A 40 -13.52 -12.59 -6.60
C HIS A 40 -13.95 -11.18 -7.02
N HIS A 41 -14.01 -10.21 -6.08
CA HIS A 41 -14.34 -8.82 -6.41
C HIS A 41 -13.25 -8.15 -7.27
N SER A 42 -11.98 -8.39 -6.93
CA SER A 42 -10.83 -7.89 -7.70
C SER A 42 -10.82 -8.43 -9.13
N ARG A 43 -11.05 -9.73 -9.33
CA ARG A 43 -11.17 -10.35 -10.66
C ARG A 43 -12.31 -9.75 -11.48
N LYS A 44 -13.46 -9.47 -10.86
CA LYS A 44 -14.60 -8.80 -11.52
C LYS A 44 -14.25 -7.38 -11.96
N ALA A 45 -13.53 -6.62 -11.13
CA ALA A 45 -13.04 -5.29 -11.48
C ALA A 45 -12.02 -5.35 -12.62
N PHE A 46 -11.04 -6.27 -12.55
CA PHE A 46 -10.07 -6.52 -13.63
C PHE A 46 -10.78 -6.80 -14.94
N LYS A 47 -11.71 -7.77 -14.99
CA LYS A 47 -12.45 -8.12 -16.21
C LYS A 47 -13.19 -6.92 -16.80
N ALA A 48 -13.80 -6.08 -15.96
CA ALA A 48 -14.51 -4.88 -16.40
C ALA A 48 -13.57 -3.84 -17.01
N TYR A 49 -12.43 -3.54 -16.37
CA TYR A 49 -11.46 -2.61 -16.92
C TYR A 49 -10.73 -3.17 -18.14
N THR A 50 -10.45 -4.48 -18.22
CA THR A 50 -9.88 -5.08 -19.44
C THR A 50 -10.82 -4.94 -20.62
N ARG A 51 -12.14 -5.14 -20.42
CA ARG A 51 -13.14 -4.90 -21.47
C ARG A 51 -13.17 -3.43 -21.88
N LEU A 52 -13.18 -2.50 -20.92
CA LEU A 52 -13.13 -1.06 -21.18
C LEU A 52 -11.85 -0.65 -21.92
N TRP A 53 -10.72 -1.25 -21.56
CA TRP A 53 -9.42 -1.00 -22.17
C TRP A 53 -9.38 -1.45 -23.64
N ARG A 54 -9.92 -2.64 -23.94
CA ARG A 54 -10.05 -3.12 -25.33
C ARG A 54 -10.95 -2.22 -26.16
N LEU A 55 -12.12 -1.85 -25.62
CA LEU A 55 -13.03 -0.93 -26.30
C LEU A 55 -12.33 0.38 -26.68
N GLN A 56 -11.56 0.99 -25.77
CA GLN A 56 -10.86 2.24 -26.10
C GLN A 56 -9.72 2.07 -27.10
N GLN A 57 -9.10 0.88 -27.19
CA GLN A 57 -8.09 0.61 -28.21
C GLN A 57 -8.74 0.44 -29.59
N GLU A 58 -9.80 -0.36 -29.67
CA GLU A 58 -10.48 -0.71 -30.92
C GLU A 58 -11.23 0.49 -31.52
N ARG A 59 -11.94 1.28 -30.69
CA ARG A 59 -12.81 2.38 -31.14
C ARG A 59 -12.24 3.77 -30.83
N ARG A 60 -10.91 3.89 -30.75
CA ARG A 60 -10.25 5.12 -30.28
C ARG A 60 -10.65 6.37 -31.08
N ARG A 61 -10.72 6.26 -32.41
CA ARG A 61 -11.04 7.39 -33.30
C ARG A 61 -12.45 7.92 -33.04
N GLU A 62 -13.43 7.03 -32.95
CA GLU A 62 -14.83 7.37 -32.63
C GLU A 62 -14.95 8.00 -31.25
N LEU A 63 -14.28 7.44 -30.25
CA LEU A 63 -14.33 7.95 -28.88
C LEU A 63 -13.74 9.36 -28.77
N VAL A 64 -12.61 9.62 -29.44
CA VAL A 64 -12.00 10.95 -29.48
C VAL A 64 -12.90 11.94 -30.22
N ALA A 65 -13.51 11.53 -31.35
CA ALA A 65 -14.51 12.34 -32.04
C ALA A 65 -15.74 12.63 -31.16
N GLY A 66 -16.13 11.68 -30.31
CA GLY A 66 -17.20 11.81 -29.31
C GLY A 66 -16.82 12.62 -28.06
N GLY A 67 -15.57 13.09 -27.95
CA GLY A 67 -15.12 13.98 -26.87
C GLY A 67 -14.25 13.33 -25.78
N LEU A 68 -13.84 12.07 -25.94
CA LEU A 68 -12.92 11.40 -25.02
C LEU A 68 -11.61 12.17 -24.89
N ARG A 69 -11.25 12.53 -23.66
CA ARG A 69 -10.02 13.24 -23.32
C ARG A 69 -8.93 12.26 -22.90
N ARG A 70 -7.66 12.66 -23.12
CA ARG A 70 -6.50 11.84 -22.75
C ARG A 70 -6.48 11.52 -21.25
N TRP A 71 -6.78 12.47 -20.38
CA TRP A 71 -6.76 12.23 -18.92
C TRP A 71 -7.75 11.15 -18.48
N GLU A 72 -8.84 10.93 -19.21
CA GLU A 72 -9.82 9.87 -18.93
C GLU A 72 -9.24 8.49 -19.22
N ILE A 73 -8.45 8.36 -20.30
CA ILE A 73 -7.70 7.15 -20.60
C ILE A 73 -6.63 6.90 -19.53
N GLY A 74 -5.96 7.96 -19.08
CA GLY A 74 -5.00 7.91 -17.97
C GLY A 74 -5.63 7.45 -16.66
N GLU A 75 -6.88 7.85 -16.39
CA GLU A 75 -7.63 7.39 -15.21
C GLU A 75 -7.96 5.89 -15.29
N VAL A 76 -8.44 5.40 -16.43
CA VAL A 76 -8.68 3.97 -16.64
C VAL A 76 -7.39 3.17 -16.45
N ALA A 77 -6.28 3.60 -17.06
CA ALA A 77 -4.98 2.97 -16.89
C ALA A 77 -4.53 2.98 -15.42
N SER A 78 -4.75 4.10 -14.71
CA SER A 78 -4.40 4.23 -13.30
C SER A 78 -5.20 3.26 -12.43
N ARG A 79 -6.48 2.99 -12.75
CA ARG A 79 -7.30 2.00 -12.05
C ARG A 79 -6.81 0.58 -12.27
N ILE A 80 -6.36 0.24 -13.48
CA ILE A 80 -5.75 -1.06 -13.76
C ILE A 80 -4.45 -1.23 -12.95
N GLY A 81 -3.59 -0.21 -12.94
CA GLY A 81 -2.38 -0.21 -12.11
C GLY A 81 -2.68 -0.36 -10.60
N GLN A 82 -3.75 0.28 -10.11
CA GLN A 82 -4.21 0.11 -8.72
C GLN A 82 -4.66 -1.32 -8.42
N LEU A 83 -5.33 -2.01 -9.34
CA LEU A 83 -5.73 -3.41 -9.15
C LEU A 83 -4.52 -4.34 -9.10
N TYR A 84 -3.51 -4.11 -9.93
CA TYR A 84 -2.24 -4.82 -9.88
C TYR A 84 -1.51 -4.58 -8.55
N TYR A 85 -1.44 -3.32 -8.12
CA TYR A 85 -0.84 -2.96 -6.83
C TYR A 85 -1.56 -3.60 -5.64
N ALA A 86 -2.89 -3.57 -5.61
CA ALA A 86 -3.69 -4.19 -4.56
C ALA A 86 -3.47 -5.71 -4.51
N ARG A 87 -3.41 -6.38 -5.67
CA ARG A 87 -3.06 -7.80 -5.76
C ARG A 87 -1.65 -8.07 -5.23
N TYR A 88 -0.68 -7.22 -5.55
CA TYR A 88 0.68 -7.34 -5.02
C TYR A 88 0.69 -7.23 -3.50
N LEU A 89 0.06 -6.22 -2.90
CA LEU A 89 0.04 -6.08 -1.44
C LEU A 89 -0.49 -7.33 -0.72
N ARG A 90 -1.47 -8.02 -1.32
CA ARG A 90 -2.05 -9.23 -0.76
C ARG A 90 -1.25 -10.50 -1.04
N THR A 91 -0.75 -10.68 -2.26
CA THR A 91 -0.16 -11.97 -2.70
C THR A 91 1.36 -11.96 -2.74
N ALA A 92 1.95 -10.77 -2.66
CA ALA A 92 3.36 -10.52 -2.93
C ALA A 92 3.85 -11.10 -4.26
N GLU A 93 2.95 -11.24 -5.23
CA GLU A 93 3.31 -11.79 -6.54
C GLU A 93 4.12 -10.73 -7.33
N PRO A 94 5.37 -11.02 -7.70
CA PRO A 94 6.25 -10.05 -8.37
C PRO A 94 5.68 -9.46 -9.66
N ARG A 95 5.00 -10.31 -10.44
CA ARG A 95 4.32 -9.92 -11.68
C ARG A 95 3.26 -8.84 -11.46
N SER A 96 2.59 -8.87 -10.30
CA SER A 96 1.59 -7.88 -9.97
C SER A 96 2.24 -6.51 -9.68
N LEU A 97 3.40 -6.47 -9.02
CA LEU A 97 4.13 -5.23 -8.80
C LEU A 97 4.65 -4.63 -10.11
N VAL A 98 5.24 -5.46 -10.97
CA VAL A 98 5.72 -5.03 -12.29
C VAL A 98 4.57 -4.53 -13.16
N GLY A 99 3.43 -5.23 -13.17
CA GLY A 99 2.23 -4.78 -13.86
C GLY A 99 1.80 -3.38 -13.41
N ALA A 100 1.77 -3.11 -12.09
CA ALA A 100 1.45 -1.78 -11.58
C ALA A 100 2.47 -0.72 -12.06
N TYR A 101 3.76 -1.02 -12.02
CA TYR A 101 4.82 -0.10 -12.44
C TYR A 101 4.70 0.24 -13.92
N VAL A 102 4.55 -0.74 -14.81
CA VAL A 102 4.42 -0.53 -16.27
C VAL A 102 3.23 0.36 -16.60
N PHE A 103 2.07 0.13 -15.97
CA PHE A 103 0.92 1.00 -16.17
C PHE A 103 1.20 2.43 -15.72
N TYR A 104 1.84 2.61 -14.56
CA TYR A 104 2.14 3.95 -14.04
C TYR A 104 3.20 4.68 -14.87
N GLU A 105 4.29 4.01 -15.26
CA GLU A 105 5.31 4.55 -16.14
C GLU A 105 4.73 4.95 -17.50
N ALA A 106 3.87 4.12 -18.09
CA ALA A 106 3.19 4.43 -19.34
C ALA A 106 2.23 5.63 -19.22
N ILE A 107 1.59 5.81 -18.06
CA ILE A 107 0.75 6.99 -17.80
C ILE A 107 1.60 8.26 -17.73
N TYR A 108 2.73 8.15 -17.03
CA TYR A 108 3.65 9.25 -16.79
C TYR A 108 4.36 9.70 -18.07
N SER A 109 5.05 8.78 -18.75
CA SER A 109 5.81 9.04 -19.98
C SER A 109 4.97 9.64 -21.10
N ARG A 110 3.73 9.17 -21.26
CA ARG A 110 2.80 9.67 -22.29
C ARG A 110 2.13 10.98 -21.90
N GLY A 111 2.30 11.46 -20.67
CA GLY A 111 1.73 12.73 -20.21
C GLY A 111 0.21 12.77 -20.26
N TYR A 112 -0.50 11.71 -19.87
CA TYR A 112 -1.97 11.65 -19.95
C TYR A 112 -2.68 12.77 -19.17
N PHE A 113 -2.04 13.30 -18.11
CA PHE A 113 -2.55 14.42 -17.32
C PHE A 113 -2.03 15.80 -17.78
N ALA A 114 -1.08 15.87 -18.72
CA ALA A 114 -0.45 17.13 -19.13
C ALA A 114 -1.44 18.13 -19.75
N ALA A 115 -2.42 17.65 -20.51
CA ALA A 115 -3.44 18.49 -21.16
C ALA A 115 -4.34 19.25 -20.16
N ALA A 116 -4.41 18.80 -18.89
CA ALA A 116 -5.18 19.49 -17.85
C ALA A 116 -4.59 20.83 -17.44
N ALA A 117 -3.29 21.04 -17.68
CA ALA A 117 -2.61 22.31 -17.45
C ALA A 117 -3.11 23.43 -18.37
N GLN A 118 -3.59 23.08 -19.57
CA GLN A 118 -4.00 24.04 -20.60
C GLN A 118 -5.47 24.49 -20.47
N VAL A 119 -6.30 23.74 -19.73
CA VAL A 119 -7.73 24.05 -19.50
C VAL A 119 -7.92 25.29 -18.60
N VAL A 120 -6.87 25.72 -17.90
CA VAL A 120 -6.88 26.84 -16.94
C VAL A 120 -7.03 28.20 -17.63
N VAL A 121 -6.68 28.32 -18.91
CA VAL A 121 -6.62 29.61 -19.62
C VAL A 121 -8.01 30.07 -20.11
N GLY A 122 -8.97 29.16 -20.29
CA GLY A 122 -10.28 29.46 -20.87
C GLY A 122 -11.44 29.48 -19.87
N GLY A 123 -11.44 30.42 -18.91
CA GLY A 123 -12.60 31.00 -18.19
C GLY A 123 -13.67 30.12 -17.50
N GLY A 124 -14.15 29.01 -18.08
CA GLY A 124 -15.33 28.25 -17.62
C GLY A 124 -15.04 26.90 -16.95
N TYR A 125 -13.81 26.37 -17.02
CA TYR A 125 -13.49 24.99 -16.61
C TYR A 125 -12.50 24.90 -15.43
N ARG A 126 -12.34 26.00 -14.66
CA ARG A 126 -11.35 26.10 -13.57
C ARG A 126 -11.52 25.02 -12.50
N HIS A 127 -12.75 24.67 -12.14
CA HIS A 127 -13.02 23.58 -11.20
C HIS A 127 -12.60 22.20 -11.73
N GLN A 128 -12.89 21.92 -13.00
CA GLN A 128 -12.50 20.64 -13.63
C GLN A 128 -10.98 20.51 -13.75
N GLY A 129 -10.29 21.60 -14.10
CA GLY A 129 -8.82 21.65 -14.11
C GLY A 129 -8.22 21.28 -12.75
N LEU A 130 -8.76 21.84 -11.65
CA LEU A 130 -8.33 21.52 -10.29
C LEU A 130 -8.56 20.04 -9.93
N LEU A 131 -9.71 19.48 -10.30
CA LEU A 131 -10.00 18.05 -10.07
C LEU A 131 -9.01 17.14 -10.80
N ILE A 132 -8.65 17.46 -12.03
CA ILE A 132 -7.68 16.67 -12.79
C ILE A 132 -6.28 16.81 -12.16
N ARG A 133 -5.89 18.00 -11.69
CA ARG A 133 -4.63 18.17 -10.92
C ARG A 133 -4.61 17.31 -9.66
N TYR A 134 -5.72 17.22 -8.92
CA TYR A 134 -5.80 16.30 -7.79
C TYR A 134 -5.74 14.82 -8.20
N LYS A 135 -6.23 14.45 -9.39
CA LYS A 135 -6.03 13.09 -9.92
C LYS A 135 -4.56 12.84 -10.23
N GLU A 136 -3.87 13.79 -10.87
CA GLU A 136 -2.44 13.71 -11.19
C GLU A 136 -1.59 13.61 -9.91
N LEU A 137 -1.82 14.47 -8.91
CA LEU A 137 -1.12 14.45 -7.63
C LEU A 137 -1.27 13.09 -6.92
N ARG A 138 -2.49 12.54 -6.85
CA ARG A 138 -2.72 11.21 -6.24
C ARG A 138 -2.11 10.09 -7.08
N PHE A 139 -2.09 10.24 -8.40
CA PHE A 139 -1.43 9.28 -9.28
C PHE A 139 0.08 9.25 -9.02
N ILE A 140 0.76 10.40 -8.98
CA ILE A 140 2.21 10.45 -8.69
C ILE A 140 2.52 9.87 -7.30
N ALA A 141 1.71 10.18 -6.28
CA ALA A 141 1.89 9.61 -4.95
C ALA A 141 1.79 8.07 -4.95
N ARG A 142 0.88 7.49 -5.73
CA ARG A 142 0.79 6.02 -5.89
C ARG A 142 1.96 5.45 -6.68
N PHE A 143 2.41 6.16 -7.72
CA PHE A 143 3.54 5.73 -8.51
C PHE A 143 4.83 5.72 -7.67
N LEU A 144 5.02 6.72 -6.81
CA LEU A 144 6.12 6.75 -5.85
C LEU A 144 6.18 5.49 -4.98
N VAL A 145 5.04 5.05 -4.42
CA VAL A 145 5.01 3.83 -3.59
C VAL A 145 5.45 2.60 -4.38
N VAL A 146 4.94 2.43 -5.61
CA VAL A 146 5.33 1.31 -6.48
C VAL A 146 6.80 1.40 -6.89
N ALA A 147 7.32 2.58 -7.21
CA ALA A 147 8.72 2.79 -7.55
C ALA A 147 9.65 2.49 -6.36
N MET A 148 9.25 2.84 -5.13
CA MET A 148 9.98 2.49 -3.90
C MET A 148 10.01 0.98 -3.67
N LEU A 149 8.87 0.29 -3.83
CA LEU A 149 8.80 -1.18 -3.71
C LEU A 149 9.63 -1.90 -4.79
N MET A 150 9.67 -1.34 -6.01
CA MET A 150 10.52 -1.79 -7.12
C MET A 150 11.99 -1.41 -6.95
N ARG A 151 12.34 -0.62 -5.92
CA ARG A 151 13.68 -0.11 -5.64
C ARG A 151 14.30 0.67 -6.80
N ARG A 152 13.48 1.44 -7.52
CA ARG A 152 13.91 2.30 -8.65
C ARG A 152 14.35 3.66 -8.15
N ALA A 153 15.58 3.77 -7.63
CA ALA A 153 16.07 4.99 -6.99
C ALA A 153 15.92 6.25 -7.85
N GLU A 154 16.32 6.18 -9.11
CA GLU A 154 16.22 7.29 -10.07
C GLU A 154 14.77 7.71 -10.30
N ALA A 155 13.86 6.74 -10.49
CA ALA A 155 12.44 7.01 -10.65
C ALA A 155 11.84 7.63 -9.37
N VAL A 156 12.24 7.15 -8.19
CA VAL A 156 11.80 7.71 -6.90
C VAL A 156 12.24 9.17 -6.77
N ASP A 157 13.52 9.47 -7.02
CA ASP A 157 14.05 10.84 -6.95
C ASP A 157 13.34 11.75 -7.98
N HIS A 158 13.15 11.28 -9.20
CA HIS A 158 12.45 12.01 -10.26
C HIS A 158 10.98 12.30 -9.89
N LEU A 159 10.23 11.27 -9.48
CA LEU A 159 8.82 11.40 -9.11
C LEU A 159 8.63 12.25 -7.85
N ALA A 160 9.55 12.16 -6.88
CA ALA A 160 9.51 12.99 -5.68
C ALA A 160 9.72 14.47 -6.02
N SER A 161 10.65 14.76 -6.93
CA SER A 161 10.84 16.11 -7.47
C SER A 161 9.59 16.58 -8.21
N ARG A 162 9.04 15.76 -9.11
CA ARG A 162 7.83 16.11 -9.87
C ARG A 162 6.62 16.35 -8.97
N LEU A 163 6.41 15.56 -7.92
CA LEU A 163 5.31 15.77 -6.98
C LEU A 163 5.43 17.13 -6.29
N ARG A 164 6.63 17.51 -5.84
CA ARG A 164 6.87 18.83 -5.23
C ARG A 164 6.56 19.96 -6.21
N SER A 165 7.09 19.89 -7.44
CA SER A 165 6.82 20.89 -8.48
C SER A 165 5.33 20.98 -8.81
N LEU A 166 4.64 19.84 -8.95
CA LEU A 166 3.22 19.81 -9.26
C LEU A 166 2.35 20.42 -8.16
N VAL A 167 2.70 20.21 -6.89
CA VAL A 167 2.01 20.87 -5.75
C VAL A 167 2.15 22.39 -5.84
N GLU A 168 3.36 22.90 -6.09
CA GLU A 168 3.59 24.35 -6.20
C GLU A 168 2.94 24.95 -7.46
N GLU A 169 3.03 24.28 -8.62
CA GLU A 169 2.32 24.66 -9.85
C GLU A 169 0.80 24.77 -9.61
N THR A 170 0.22 23.76 -8.94
CA THR A 170 -1.23 23.73 -8.67
C THR A 170 -1.61 24.80 -7.65
N LYS A 171 -0.82 24.98 -6.59
CA LYS A 171 -1.05 26.04 -5.60
C LYS A 171 -1.00 27.43 -6.22
N SER A 172 -0.05 27.69 -7.12
CA SER A 172 0.06 28.94 -7.86
C SER A 172 -1.14 29.18 -8.80
N ALA A 173 -1.58 28.15 -9.52
CA ALA A 173 -2.75 28.24 -10.41
C ALA A 173 -4.08 28.42 -9.65
N TYR A 174 -4.15 27.94 -8.40
CA TYR A 174 -5.35 27.96 -7.56
C TYR A 174 -5.10 28.53 -6.15
N PRO A 175 -4.80 29.85 -6.00
CA PRO A 175 -4.38 30.43 -4.71
C PRO A 175 -5.44 30.38 -3.60
N LYS A 176 -6.73 30.29 -3.95
CA LYS A 176 -7.84 30.23 -2.99
C LYS A 176 -8.08 28.83 -2.41
N THR A 177 -7.37 27.82 -2.90
CA THR A 177 -7.56 26.43 -2.50
C THR A 177 -6.61 26.08 -1.35
N ASN A 178 -7.11 25.29 -0.38
CA ASN A 178 -6.28 24.83 0.75
C ASN A 178 -5.39 23.64 0.32
N PHE A 179 -4.07 23.80 0.45
CA PHE A 179 -3.07 22.76 0.14
C PHE A 179 -2.39 22.16 1.38
N LYS A 180 -2.95 22.36 2.59
CA LYS A 180 -2.35 21.86 3.85
C LYS A 180 -2.11 20.34 3.82
N GLU A 181 -3.07 19.58 3.31
CA GLU A 181 -2.93 18.11 3.18
C GLU A 181 -1.77 17.73 2.27
N TRP A 182 -1.64 18.37 1.11
CA TRP A 182 -0.52 18.11 0.19
C TRP A 182 0.83 18.52 0.76
N LYS A 183 0.87 19.61 1.53
CA LYS A 183 2.07 19.99 2.29
C LYS A 183 2.44 18.91 3.31
N GLN A 184 1.46 18.34 4.00
CA GLN A 184 1.68 17.22 4.92
C GLN A 184 2.19 15.98 4.16
N VAL A 185 1.59 15.63 3.01
CA VAL A 185 2.06 14.51 2.17
C VAL A 185 3.51 14.69 1.74
N LEU A 186 3.94 15.90 1.37
CA LEU A 186 5.34 16.17 1.01
C LEU A 186 6.30 16.06 2.21
N GLN A 187 5.86 16.46 3.40
CA GLN A 187 6.63 16.28 4.63
C GLN A 187 6.75 14.81 5.01
N GLU A 188 5.65 14.06 4.93
CA GLU A 188 5.62 12.61 5.12
C GLU A 188 6.57 11.92 4.14
N LEU A 189 6.51 12.24 2.85
CA LEU A 189 7.42 11.73 1.83
C LEU A 189 8.88 12.02 2.17
N GLY A 190 9.20 13.26 2.55
CA GLY A 190 10.57 13.65 2.91
C GLY A 190 11.10 12.88 4.11
N ARG A 191 10.28 12.68 5.15
CA ARG A 191 10.65 11.86 6.32
C ARG A 191 10.81 10.40 5.94
N PHE A 192 9.90 9.87 5.11
CA PHE A 192 9.93 8.49 4.64
C PHE A 192 11.20 8.20 3.85
N LEU A 193 11.51 8.99 2.82
CA LEU A 193 12.73 8.83 2.02
C LEU A 193 14.02 9.09 2.82
N LYS A 194 13.97 9.90 3.88
CA LYS A 194 15.13 10.07 4.76
C LYS A 194 15.37 8.84 5.64
N ALA A 195 14.30 8.25 6.15
CA ALA A 195 14.37 7.08 7.04
C ALA A 195 14.60 5.77 6.26
N ASP A 196 14.04 5.67 5.07
CA ASP A 196 14.29 4.59 4.12
C ASP A 196 15.60 4.88 3.35
N GLY A 197 16.75 4.82 4.03
CA GLY A 197 18.04 4.92 3.33
C GLY A 197 18.28 3.78 2.33
N ALA A 198 17.46 2.73 2.40
CA ALA A 198 17.65 1.50 1.67
C ALA A 198 17.39 1.62 0.15
N TYR A 199 16.55 2.55 -0.33
CA TYR A 199 16.30 2.68 -1.77
C TYR A 199 17.51 3.22 -2.56
N LYS A 200 18.51 3.85 -1.92
CA LYS A 200 19.68 4.47 -2.58
C LYS A 200 20.93 3.58 -2.70
N GLY A 201 20.79 2.26 -2.56
CA GLY A 201 21.90 1.32 -2.76
C GLY A 201 22.14 0.32 -1.64
N SER A 202 21.24 0.23 -0.65
CA SER A 202 21.30 -0.90 0.28
C SER A 202 20.90 -2.21 -0.41
N ARG A 203 21.16 -3.33 0.25
CA ARG A 203 20.62 -4.61 -0.17
C ARG A 203 19.09 -4.59 -0.06
N SER A 204 18.42 -5.36 -0.92
CA SER A 204 16.99 -5.62 -0.81
C SER A 204 16.69 -6.29 0.54
N LEU A 205 15.53 -6.00 1.13
CA LEU A 205 15.06 -6.71 2.32
C LEU A 205 14.41 -8.06 1.97
N ARG A 206 14.16 -8.30 0.68
CA ARG A 206 13.68 -9.58 0.18
C ARG A 206 14.78 -10.63 0.30
N TYR A 207 14.37 -11.87 0.53
CA TYR A 207 15.30 -12.98 0.55
C TYR A 207 15.88 -13.18 -0.87
N ASP A 208 17.19 -13.26 -1.01
CA ASP A 208 17.88 -13.48 -2.28
C ASP A 208 18.89 -14.64 -2.15
N ASN A 209 18.70 -15.70 -2.94
CA ASN A 209 19.60 -16.86 -2.96
C ASN A 209 21.07 -16.52 -3.25
N LEU A 210 21.36 -15.38 -3.88
CA LEU A 210 22.74 -14.94 -4.16
C LEU A 210 23.47 -14.42 -2.92
N PHE A 211 22.72 -13.88 -1.94
CA PHE A 211 23.30 -13.16 -0.81
C PHE A 211 22.83 -13.70 0.56
N ASP A 212 21.76 -14.49 0.60
CA ASP A 212 21.25 -15.16 1.79
C ASP A 212 21.76 -16.59 1.90
N SER A 213 21.80 -17.08 3.15
CA SER A 213 22.15 -18.46 3.41
C SER A 213 21.09 -19.39 2.83
N PHE A 214 21.53 -20.37 2.04
CA PHE A 214 20.64 -21.40 1.52
C PHE A 214 19.82 -22.04 2.66
N PRO A 215 18.52 -22.33 2.45
CA PRO A 215 17.68 -22.89 3.52
C PRO A 215 18.21 -24.23 4.03
N SER A 216 18.94 -24.97 3.19
CA SER A 216 19.62 -26.23 3.55
C SER A 216 20.74 -26.07 4.57
N ASN A 217 21.28 -24.85 4.72
CA ASN A 217 22.34 -24.54 5.68
C ASN A 217 21.79 -24.12 7.04
N LEU A 218 20.48 -23.92 7.17
CA LEU A 218 19.84 -23.59 8.45
C LEU A 218 19.70 -24.86 9.29
N ALA A 219 19.90 -24.73 10.60
CA ALA A 219 19.70 -25.83 11.53
C ALA A 219 18.25 -26.35 11.40
N PRO A 220 18.04 -27.66 11.18
CA PRO A 220 16.71 -28.21 11.07
C PRO A 220 15.97 -27.99 12.39
N ILE A 221 14.86 -27.25 12.34
CA ILE A 221 13.97 -27.08 13.49
C ILE A 221 13.36 -28.46 13.78
N ALA A 222 13.40 -28.87 15.05
CA ALA A 222 12.79 -30.11 15.50
C ALA A 222 11.33 -30.15 15.02
N ARG A 223 10.99 -31.15 14.20
CA ARG A 223 9.61 -31.30 13.72
C ARG A 223 8.75 -31.70 14.90
N PHE A 224 7.84 -30.82 15.32
CA PHE A 224 6.80 -31.14 16.30
C PHE A 224 5.91 -32.32 15.84
N HIS A 225 5.85 -32.58 14.53
CA HIS A 225 5.11 -33.70 13.97
C HIS A 225 5.86 -34.30 12.78
N SER A 226 6.16 -35.61 12.82
CA SER A 226 7.03 -36.30 11.85
C SER A 226 6.56 -36.20 10.39
N LYS A 227 5.25 -36.00 10.17
CA LYS A 227 4.62 -35.91 8.84
C LYS A 227 4.21 -34.50 8.39
N ARG A 228 4.26 -33.47 9.25
CA ARG A 228 3.77 -32.12 8.88
C ARG A 228 4.93 -31.22 8.46
N VAL A 229 4.86 -30.73 7.23
CA VAL A 229 5.77 -29.70 6.73
C VAL A 229 5.04 -28.38 6.81
N LEU A 230 5.31 -27.61 7.86
CA LEU A 230 4.69 -26.32 8.08
C LEU A 230 5.16 -25.32 7.01
N LYS A 231 4.22 -24.55 6.44
CA LYS A 231 4.51 -23.50 5.46
C LYS A 231 3.90 -22.19 5.94
N LEU A 232 4.69 -21.12 5.91
CA LEU A 232 4.16 -19.78 6.13
C LEU A 232 3.22 -19.41 4.98
N LYS A 233 1.91 -19.30 5.27
CA LYS A 233 0.90 -19.00 4.24
C LYS A 233 0.26 -17.64 4.40
N GLU A 234 0.09 -17.17 5.63
CA GLU A 234 -0.61 -15.91 5.91
C GLU A 234 0.24 -15.06 6.85
N ALA A 235 0.20 -13.75 6.66
CA ALA A 235 0.86 -12.77 7.49
C ALA A 235 -0.08 -11.58 7.75
N VAL A 236 -0.33 -11.27 9.02
CA VAL A 236 -1.05 -10.07 9.44
C VAL A 236 -0.02 -9.05 9.90
N LEU A 237 0.02 -7.89 9.23
CA LEU A 237 0.96 -6.82 9.52
C LEU A 237 0.20 -5.58 10.00
N THR A 238 0.52 -5.11 11.19
CA THR A 238 -0.09 -3.88 11.73
C THR A 238 0.89 -3.08 12.56
N SER A 239 0.74 -1.76 12.47
CA SER A 239 1.48 -0.80 13.28
C SER A 239 0.51 0.18 13.95
N TYR A 240 0.86 0.64 15.15
CA TYR A 240 0.14 1.64 15.94
C TYR A 240 1.09 2.37 16.91
N HIS A 241 2.02 3.14 16.36
CA HIS A 241 2.84 4.11 17.08
C HIS A 241 2.36 5.54 16.80
N ARG A 242 2.64 6.42 17.77
CA ARG A 242 2.45 7.86 17.58
C ARG A 242 3.59 8.41 16.71
N ASN A 243 3.25 9.29 15.78
CA ASN A 243 4.21 9.99 14.91
C ASN A 243 5.09 9.08 14.04
N GLU A 244 4.54 7.95 13.58
CA GLU A 244 5.22 7.03 12.67
C GLU A 244 5.69 7.72 11.40
N VAL A 245 6.86 7.30 10.94
CA VAL A 245 7.27 7.59 9.57
C VAL A 245 6.40 6.76 8.64
N LYS A 246 5.58 7.44 7.85
CA LYS A 246 4.70 6.82 6.86
C LYS A 246 4.71 7.61 5.56
N PHE A 247 4.29 6.95 4.49
CA PHE A 247 3.88 7.63 3.27
C PHE A 247 2.63 6.95 2.73
N THR A 248 1.58 7.74 2.49
CA THR A 248 0.22 7.24 2.20
C THR A 248 -0.32 6.41 3.38
N GLU A 249 -0.68 5.15 3.14
CA GLU A 249 -1.24 4.18 4.11
C GLU A 249 -0.19 3.18 4.61
N LEU A 250 1.05 3.23 4.10
CA LEU A 250 2.14 2.35 4.53
C LEU A 250 3.05 3.06 5.54
N THR A 251 3.14 2.49 6.74
CA THR A 251 4.17 2.84 7.72
C THR A 251 5.51 2.22 7.29
N LEU A 252 6.63 2.83 7.72
CA LEU A 252 7.97 2.42 7.31
C LEU A 252 8.28 0.97 7.70
N ASP A 253 7.88 0.58 8.90
CA ASP A 253 8.06 -0.76 9.44
C ASP A 253 7.23 -1.81 8.66
N THR A 254 5.95 -1.52 8.38
CA THR A 254 5.11 -2.38 7.52
C THR A 254 5.68 -2.48 6.10
N PHE A 255 6.20 -1.39 5.54
CA PHE A 255 6.87 -1.38 4.23
C PHE A 255 8.12 -2.27 4.22
N ARG A 256 8.86 -2.34 5.33
CA ARG A 256 10.03 -3.23 5.48
C ARG A 256 9.61 -4.67 5.68
N MET A 257 8.68 -4.94 6.61
CA MET A 257 8.15 -6.27 6.88
C MET A 257 7.48 -6.89 5.66
N LEU A 258 6.79 -6.07 4.84
CA LEU A 258 6.25 -6.50 3.56
C LEU A 258 7.34 -7.14 2.70
N GLN A 259 8.51 -6.51 2.58
CA GLN A 259 9.63 -7.00 1.76
C GLN A 259 10.36 -8.18 2.40
N CYS A 260 10.53 -8.21 3.73
CA CYS A 260 11.17 -9.33 4.44
C CYS A 260 10.44 -10.67 4.25
N LEU A 261 9.16 -10.63 3.88
CA LEU A 261 8.31 -11.80 3.64
C LEU A 261 8.23 -12.17 2.15
N GLU A 262 9.16 -11.70 1.33
CA GLU A 262 9.17 -11.95 -0.12
C GLU A 262 10.45 -12.62 -0.55
N TRP A 263 10.32 -13.58 -1.46
CA TRP A 263 11.43 -14.06 -2.28
C TRP A 263 11.77 -13.03 -3.36
N GLU A 264 13.06 -12.71 -3.52
CA GLU A 264 13.59 -11.99 -4.66
C GLU A 264 13.76 -12.98 -5.82
N PRO A 265 13.01 -12.83 -6.93
CA PRO A 265 13.17 -13.71 -8.06
C PRO A 265 14.42 -13.29 -8.81
N THR A 266 15.58 -13.87 -8.49
CA THR A 266 16.82 -13.85 -9.29
C THR A 266 17.25 -12.46 -9.81
N GLY A 267 17.07 -11.39 -9.01
CA GLY A 267 17.35 -10.02 -9.44
C GLY A 267 16.45 -9.49 -10.58
N SER A 268 15.36 -10.17 -10.92
CA SER A 268 14.48 -9.86 -12.07
C SER A 268 13.89 -8.44 -12.03
N TYR A 269 13.65 -7.88 -10.85
CA TYR A 269 13.25 -6.46 -10.74
C TYR A 269 14.34 -5.50 -11.23
N GLN A 270 15.62 -5.89 -11.08
CA GLN A 270 16.81 -5.15 -11.52
C GLN A 270 17.15 -5.39 -13.00
N ILE A 271 16.64 -6.49 -13.60
CA ILE A 271 16.74 -6.80 -15.03
C ILE A 271 15.61 -6.10 -15.80
N ALA A 272 14.35 -6.25 -15.35
CA ALA A 272 13.21 -5.47 -15.84
C ALA A 272 13.48 -3.96 -15.73
N ALA A 273 14.06 -3.56 -14.60
CA ALA A 273 15.34 -2.84 -14.59
C ALA A 273 15.80 -2.08 -15.83
N LYS A 274 16.91 -2.62 -16.35
CA LYS A 274 17.68 -2.19 -17.50
C LYS A 274 16.89 -2.27 -18.79
N GLU A 275 16.04 -3.27 -18.98
CA GLU A 275 15.30 -3.45 -20.23
C GLU A 275 14.28 -2.34 -20.49
N LEU A 276 13.61 -1.85 -19.44
CA LEU A 276 12.73 -0.68 -19.55
C LEU A 276 13.50 0.62 -19.85
N THR A 277 14.78 0.70 -19.47
CA THR A 277 15.64 1.87 -19.71
C THR A 277 16.31 1.83 -21.10
N GLU A 278 16.65 0.63 -21.60
CA GLU A 278 17.36 0.42 -22.89
C GLU A 278 16.41 0.38 -24.10
N ASN A 279 15.18 -0.16 -23.95
CA ASN A 279 14.20 -0.23 -25.05
C ASN A 279 13.39 1.06 -25.26
N GLY A 280 13.91 2.22 -24.82
CA GLY A 280 13.32 3.54 -25.02
C GLY A 280 13.27 4.04 -26.47
N THR A 281 13.30 3.15 -27.48
CA THR A 281 13.05 3.53 -28.86
C THR A 281 11.56 3.81 -29.07
N ILE A 282 11.30 5.02 -29.56
CA ILE A 282 10.00 5.61 -29.83
C ILE A 282 9.28 4.78 -30.92
N SER A 283 8.60 3.71 -30.52
CA SER A 283 7.66 3.00 -31.39
C SER A 283 6.27 3.60 -31.19
N ASP A 284 5.79 4.28 -32.23
CA ASP A 284 4.48 4.93 -32.32
C ASP A 284 3.31 3.94 -32.49
N GLN A 285 3.51 2.67 -32.11
CA GLN A 285 2.52 1.60 -32.27
C GLN A 285 1.80 1.27 -30.95
N SER A 286 0.63 1.91 -30.80
CA SER A 286 -0.60 1.42 -30.13
C SER A 286 -0.50 0.75 -28.74
N GLY A 287 -0.71 1.55 -27.68
CA GLY A 287 -1.20 1.11 -26.37
C GLY A 287 -0.11 0.75 -25.34
N PRO A 288 -0.41 0.64 -24.03
CA PRO A 288 0.29 -0.32 -23.20
C PRO A 288 -0.02 -1.67 -23.88
N SER A 289 0.99 -2.27 -24.53
CA SER A 289 0.84 -3.55 -25.22
C SER A 289 0.02 -4.48 -24.32
N GLY A 290 -1.05 -5.02 -24.90
CA GLY A 290 -2.05 -5.76 -24.17
C GLY A 290 -1.40 -6.95 -23.49
N LEU A 291 -1.41 -6.95 -22.15
CA LEU A 291 -0.80 -7.95 -21.27
C LEU A 291 0.73 -7.83 -21.30
N ILE A 292 1.30 -7.64 -20.10
CA ILE A 292 2.70 -7.87 -19.72
C ILE A 292 3.44 -8.67 -20.80
N ASP A 293 4.53 -8.14 -21.34
CA ASP A 293 5.38 -8.89 -22.26
C ASP A 293 5.54 -10.31 -21.72
N ILE A 294 5.01 -11.29 -22.46
CA ILE A 294 4.92 -12.67 -22.00
C ILE A 294 6.34 -13.17 -21.70
N HIS A 295 7.35 -12.59 -22.34
CA HIS A 295 8.77 -12.76 -22.04
C HIS A 295 9.14 -12.31 -20.62
N LEU A 296 8.81 -11.07 -20.26
CA LEU A 296 9.03 -10.54 -18.91
C LEU A 296 8.28 -11.37 -17.84
N SER A 297 7.12 -11.93 -18.20
CA SER A 297 6.35 -12.80 -17.31
C SER A 297 6.95 -14.19 -17.07
N SER A 298 7.73 -14.73 -18.02
CA SER A 298 8.48 -15.98 -17.85
C SER A 298 9.79 -15.78 -17.10
N GLU A 299 10.44 -14.63 -17.25
CA GLU A 299 11.72 -14.33 -16.60
C GLU A 299 11.59 -13.93 -15.12
N ILE A 300 10.49 -13.28 -14.73
CA ILE A 300 10.26 -12.85 -13.34
C ILE A 300 9.93 -14.03 -12.41
N SER A 301 9.51 -15.19 -12.93
CA SER A 301 9.05 -16.30 -12.11
C SER A 301 10.07 -17.42 -12.09
N ASP A 302 10.91 -17.44 -11.07
CA ASP A 302 11.68 -18.64 -10.76
C ASP A 302 10.73 -19.70 -10.20
N GLY A 303 10.36 -20.68 -11.03
CA GLY A 303 9.47 -21.78 -10.66
C GLY A 303 10.03 -22.67 -9.53
N ASN A 304 11.29 -22.48 -9.15
CA ASN A 304 11.91 -23.19 -8.04
C ASN A 304 11.70 -22.48 -6.69
N LEU A 305 11.26 -21.22 -6.68
CA LEU A 305 10.99 -20.49 -5.44
C LEU A 305 9.65 -20.91 -4.83
N PRO A 306 9.56 -21.06 -3.50
CA PRO A 306 8.28 -21.27 -2.82
C PRO A 306 7.32 -20.10 -3.04
N ALA A 307 6.03 -20.34 -2.84
CA ALA A 307 5.05 -19.26 -2.84
C ALA A 307 5.30 -18.30 -1.67
N ASN A 308 5.11 -17.00 -1.91
CA ASN A 308 5.08 -15.99 -0.85
C ASN A 308 3.82 -16.16 0.03
N PRO A 309 3.88 -15.79 1.32
CA PRO A 309 2.67 -15.71 2.14
C PRO A 309 1.75 -14.60 1.64
N GLN A 310 0.45 -14.85 1.77
CA GLN A 310 -0.56 -13.81 1.64
C GLN A 310 -0.48 -12.85 2.84
N LYS A 311 -0.85 -11.59 2.61
CA LYS A 311 -0.63 -10.51 3.57
C LYS A 311 -1.91 -9.71 3.79
N ALA A 312 -2.27 -9.55 5.05
CA ALA A 312 -3.30 -8.63 5.50
C ALA A 312 -2.62 -7.45 6.20
N ILE A 313 -2.55 -6.31 5.52
CA ILE A 313 -1.97 -5.08 6.06
C ILE A 313 -3.08 -4.23 6.65
N ILE A 314 -2.96 -3.87 7.92
CA ILE A 314 -3.98 -3.09 8.62
C ILE A 314 -3.33 -1.84 9.21
N TYR A 315 -3.83 -0.68 8.80
CA TYR A 315 -3.36 0.61 9.31
C TYR A 315 -4.17 1.02 10.53
N HIS A 316 -3.49 1.19 11.68
CA HIS A 316 -4.06 1.68 12.94
C HIS A 316 -5.38 0.99 13.35
N PRO A 317 -5.43 -0.36 13.44
CA PRO A 317 -6.65 -1.06 13.86
C PRO A 317 -6.98 -0.81 15.33
N THR A 318 -8.26 -0.95 15.67
CA THR A 318 -8.67 -1.23 17.06
C THR A 318 -8.39 -2.69 17.40
N VAL A 319 -8.34 -3.04 18.69
CA VAL A 319 -8.19 -4.44 19.13
C VAL A 319 -9.28 -5.33 18.53
N SER A 320 -10.54 -4.93 18.62
CA SER A 320 -11.65 -5.71 18.05
C SER A 320 -11.51 -5.91 16.54
N HIS A 321 -11.03 -4.91 15.80
CA HIS A 321 -10.78 -5.05 14.36
C HIS A 321 -9.66 -6.05 14.11
N LEU A 322 -8.54 -5.98 14.84
CA LEU A 322 -7.43 -6.92 14.73
C LEU A 322 -7.88 -8.37 15.01
N LEU A 323 -8.64 -8.59 16.09
CA LEU A 323 -9.15 -9.92 16.45
C LEU A 323 -10.10 -10.47 15.38
N ALA A 324 -10.96 -9.63 14.80
CA ALA A 324 -11.84 -10.05 13.69
C ALA A 324 -11.03 -10.44 12.43
N VAL A 325 -9.94 -9.71 12.13
CA VAL A 325 -9.05 -10.07 11.03
C VAL A 325 -8.39 -11.42 11.29
N LEU A 326 -7.81 -11.61 12.48
CA LEU A 326 -7.15 -12.85 12.86
C LEU A 326 -8.11 -14.03 12.79
N ALA A 327 -9.35 -13.87 13.26
CA ALA A 327 -10.38 -14.90 13.16
C ALA A 327 -10.67 -15.27 11.70
N THR A 328 -10.87 -14.28 10.85
CA THR A 328 -11.15 -14.49 9.41
C THR A 328 -9.99 -15.20 8.72
N VAL A 329 -8.75 -14.79 9.00
CA VAL A 329 -7.56 -15.44 8.44
C VAL A 329 -7.45 -16.89 8.93
N CYS A 330 -7.69 -17.14 10.21
CA CYS A 330 -7.65 -18.48 10.80
C CYS A 330 -8.72 -19.44 10.24
N GLU A 331 -9.88 -18.94 9.81
CA GLU A 331 -10.90 -19.77 9.14
C GLU A 331 -10.42 -20.31 7.77
N GLU A 332 -9.48 -19.62 7.12
CA GLU A 332 -8.95 -19.97 5.80
C GLU A 332 -7.62 -20.75 5.87
N LEU A 333 -7.01 -20.85 7.05
CA LEU A 333 -5.76 -21.56 7.25
C LEU A 333 -5.94 -23.07 7.16
N SER A 334 -5.14 -23.71 6.31
CA SER A 334 -5.00 -25.18 6.32
C SER A 334 -4.15 -25.65 7.50
N GLN A 335 -4.34 -26.90 7.94
CA GLN A 335 -3.68 -27.46 9.13
C GLN A 335 -2.14 -27.47 9.11
N ASP A 336 -1.53 -27.37 7.93
CA ASP A 336 -0.07 -27.33 7.74
C ASP A 336 0.45 -25.89 7.52
N SER A 337 -0.36 -24.87 7.84
CA SER A 337 -0.03 -23.46 7.62
C SER A 337 0.41 -22.78 8.90
N ILE A 338 1.43 -21.92 8.77
CA ILE A 338 1.83 -20.98 9.81
C ILE A 338 1.17 -19.64 9.49
N LEU A 339 0.61 -19.03 10.52
CA LEU A 339 0.21 -17.63 10.55
C LEU A 339 1.34 -16.81 11.17
N LEU A 340 1.82 -15.79 10.46
CA LEU A 340 2.68 -14.77 11.05
C LEU A 340 1.83 -13.58 11.48
N VAL A 341 2.08 -13.06 12.68
CA VAL A 341 1.47 -11.81 13.14
C VAL A 341 2.59 -10.87 13.55
N TYR A 342 2.67 -9.73 12.88
CA TYR A 342 3.58 -8.64 13.19
C TYR A 342 2.78 -7.50 13.81
N LEU A 343 3.09 -7.16 15.05
CA LEU A 343 2.48 -6.08 15.81
C LEU A 343 3.56 -5.08 16.23
N SER A 344 3.52 -3.88 15.64
CA SER A 344 4.31 -2.74 16.09
C SER A 344 3.42 -1.80 16.88
N ALA A 345 3.60 -1.70 18.19
CA ALA A 345 2.83 -0.76 19.00
C ALA A 345 3.55 -0.42 20.30
N SER A 346 3.27 0.74 20.88
CA SER A 346 3.78 1.06 22.21
C SER A 346 2.99 0.34 23.31
N GLY A 347 3.67 -0.21 24.31
CA GLY A 347 3.07 -0.40 25.64
C GLY A 347 2.88 0.98 26.27
N PHE A 348 1.65 1.34 26.63
CA PHE A 348 1.37 2.68 27.12
C PHE A 348 1.86 2.83 28.56
N SER A 349 2.94 3.59 28.78
CA SER A 349 3.28 4.11 30.11
C SER A 349 2.94 5.60 30.18
N GLU A 350 2.06 5.98 31.11
CA GLU A 350 1.71 7.39 31.37
C GLU A 350 2.94 8.26 31.69
N GLN A 351 4.04 7.63 32.10
CA GLN A 351 5.30 8.28 32.47
C GLN A 351 5.97 9.04 31.31
N ASN A 352 5.72 8.69 30.04
CA ASN A 352 6.36 9.36 28.91
C ASN A 352 5.75 10.73 28.56
N ILE A 353 4.56 11.07 29.09
CA ILE A 353 3.94 12.38 28.87
C ILE A 353 4.43 13.39 29.92
N THR A 354 4.77 12.93 31.12
CA THR A 354 5.32 13.77 32.18
C THR A 354 6.75 14.21 31.88
N SER A 355 7.59 13.35 31.28
CA SER A 355 8.98 13.67 30.94
C SER A 355 9.13 14.75 29.86
N GLN A 356 8.12 14.97 29.01
CA GLN A 356 8.12 16.07 28.03
C GLN A 356 7.57 17.39 28.57
N LYS A 357 6.89 17.39 29.73
CA LYS A 357 6.35 18.62 30.34
C LYS A 357 7.33 19.37 31.24
N TYR A 358 8.44 18.74 31.67
CA TYR A 358 9.43 19.41 32.53
C TYR A 358 10.50 20.21 31.76
N ALA A 359 10.44 20.26 30.42
CA ALA A 359 11.38 21.04 29.61
C ALA A 359 10.82 22.37 29.07
N SER A 360 9.60 22.77 29.47
CA SER A 360 9.02 24.04 29.02
C SER A 360 8.12 24.65 30.10
N SER A 361 8.71 25.50 30.94
CA SER A 361 7.98 26.41 31.82
C SER A 361 7.18 27.44 31.01
N SER A 362 5.88 27.53 31.26
CA SER A 362 5.21 28.82 31.49
C SER A 362 3.88 28.62 32.18
N SER A 363 3.72 29.39 33.24
CA SER A 363 2.56 29.54 34.11
C SER A 363 1.36 30.14 33.38
N TYR A 364 0.17 29.77 33.88
CA TYR A 364 -1.09 30.53 34.01
C TYR A 364 -2.34 29.78 33.51
N ALA A 365 -3.38 29.91 34.35
CA ALA A 365 -4.79 29.59 34.17
C ALA A 365 -5.30 28.19 34.60
N ARG A 366 -5.84 28.19 35.82
CA ARG A 366 -6.81 27.25 36.39
C ARG A 366 -8.03 27.05 35.47
N ALA A 367 -8.51 25.81 35.39
CA ALA A 367 -9.94 25.53 35.32
C ALA A 367 -10.23 24.24 36.12
N THR A 368 -11.11 24.40 37.09
CA THR A 368 -11.62 23.42 38.06
C THR A 368 -12.57 22.41 37.42
N SER A 369 -12.33 21.11 37.62
CA SER A 369 -13.41 20.12 37.71
C SER A 369 -13.09 19.13 38.82
N VAL A 370 -13.93 19.16 39.84
CA VAL A 370 -13.88 18.34 41.05
C VAL A 370 -14.42 16.96 40.74
N TYR A 371 -13.53 15.96 40.76
CA TYR A 371 -13.83 14.58 41.14
C TYR A 371 -12.64 14.08 41.94
N PRO A 372 -12.81 13.51 43.15
CA PRO A 372 -11.71 12.90 43.88
C PRO A 372 -11.35 11.60 43.14
N ILE A 373 -10.35 11.66 42.27
CA ILE A 373 -9.66 10.44 41.83
C ILE A 373 -8.79 10.04 43.00
N ASP A 374 -9.22 9.00 43.71
CA ASP A 374 -8.38 8.24 44.62
C ASP A 374 -7.03 8.01 43.95
N LYS A 375 -5.95 8.43 44.62
CA LYS A 375 -4.59 8.13 44.20
C LYS A 375 -4.51 6.62 43.92
N PRO A 376 -4.23 6.16 42.69
CA PRO A 376 -3.87 4.77 42.54
C PRO A 376 -2.51 4.62 43.18
N ASN A 377 -2.47 3.78 44.21
CA ASN A 377 -1.25 3.25 44.78
C ASN A 377 -0.28 2.91 43.63
N SER A 378 0.87 3.55 43.66
CA SER A 378 2.08 3.09 43.01
C SER A 378 2.45 1.73 43.60
N ASN A 379 1.89 0.66 43.06
CA ASN A 379 2.35 -0.71 43.23
C ASN A 379 2.00 -1.47 41.94
N GLY A 380 3.04 -1.90 41.23
CA GLY A 380 2.98 -2.32 39.83
C GLY A 380 2.10 -3.54 39.57
N ASN A 381 1.31 -3.49 38.49
CA ASN A 381 0.94 -4.65 37.69
C ASN A 381 0.20 -4.34 36.34
N SER A 382 0.14 -3.08 35.88
CA SER A 382 -0.73 -2.70 34.73
C SER A 382 -0.06 -2.75 33.35
N ASP A 383 1.21 -3.11 33.27
CA ASP A 383 2.04 -2.71 32.14
C ASP A 383 2.14 -3.77 31.02
N ASN A 384 1.47 -4.92 31.12
CA ASN A 384 1.63 -6.06 30.20
C ASN A 384 0.66 -6.06 28.99
N HIS A 385 0.52 -4.94 28.28
CA HIS A 385 -0.32 -4.85 27.08
C HIS A 385 0.31 -4.00 25.95
N LEU A 386 -0.20 -4.14 24.72
CA LEU A 386 0.03 -3.19 23.63
C LEU A 386 -1.17 -2.24 23.51
N TRP A 387 -0.92 -1.00 23.12
CA TRP A 387 -1.97 0.00 22.97
C TRP A 387 -2.27 0.32 21.50
N LEU A 388 -3.50 0.08 21.08
CA LEU A 388 -3.99 0.23 19.71
C LEU A 388 -5.16 1.25 19.64
N GLY A 389 -4.93 2.52 20.00
CA GLY A 389 -6.03 3.50 20.08
C GLY A 389 -5.63 4.97 19.90
N PRO A 390 -6.57 5.90 19.61
CA PRO A 390 -6.27 7.31 19.40
C PRO A 390 -6.48 8.14 20.68
N ARG A 391 -5.50 8.10 21.60
CA ARG A 391 -5.42 8.86 22.88
C ARG A 391 -6.39 8.40 24.01
N GLY A 392 -5.98 8.61 25.26
CA GLY A 392 -6.70 8.24 26.49
C GLY A 392 -6.05 7.06 27.23
N SER A 393 -6.14 7.04 28.56
CA SER A 393 -5.75 5.90 29.40
C SER A 393 -7.00 5.08 29.75
N GLY A 394 -6.97 3.79 29.41
CA GLY A 394 -8.04 2.84 29.70
C GLY A 394 -9.08 2.68 28.58
N GLY A 395 -9.51 1.44 28.35
CA GLY A 395 -10.57 1.08 27.41
C GLY A 395 -10.26 -0.17 26.58
N PRO A 396 -11.15 -0.52 25.62
CA PRO A 396 -11.08 -1.75 24.81
C PRO A 396 -9.93 -1.76 23.77
N ASN A 397 -8.97 -0.84 23.87
CA ASN A 397 -7.87 -0.67 22.92
C ASN A 397 -6.53 -1.24 23.43
N ASN A 398 -6.54 -1.88 24.59
CA ASN A 398 -5.39 -2.63 25.10
C ASN A 398 -5.45 -4.06 24.57
N LEU A 399 -4.42 -4.47 23.84
CA LEU A 399 -4.22 -5.85 23.42
C LEU A 399 -3.36 -6.56 24.47
N TYR A 400 -3.92 -7.57 25.09
CA TYR A 400 -3.22 -8.42 26.06
C TYR A 400 -2.70 -9.69 25.38
N PRO A 401 -1.64 -10.33 25.90
CA PRO A 401 -1.17 -11.63 25.41
C PRO A 401 -2.29 -12.68 25.36
N GLU A 402 -3.20 -12.65 26.34
CA GLU A 402 -4.34 -13.56 26.46
C GLU A 402 -5.32 -13.45 25.29
N ASP A 403 -5.44 -12.28 24.67
CA ASP A 403 -6.30 -12.07 23.50
C ASP A 403 -5.80 -12.85 22.27
N LEU A 404 -4.52 -13.25 22.24
CA LEU A 404 -3.93 -14.01 21.15
C LEU A 404 -4.04 -15.53 21.35
N ILE A 405 -4.35 -16.00 22.55
CA ILE A 405 -4.47 -17.43 22.88
C ILE A 405 -5.44 -18.17 21.94
N PRO A 406 -6.63 -17.65 21.60
CA PRO A 406 -7.55 -18.35 20.69
C PRO A 406 -6.95 -18.69 19.32
N PHE A 407 -5.99 -17.89 18.83
CA PHE A 407 -5.35 -18.07 17.53
C PHE A 407 -4.16 -19.04 17.56
N THR A 408 -3.69 -19.45 18.76
CA THR A 408 -2.65 -20.48 18.93
C THR A 408 -3.12 -21.90 18.60
N ARG A 409 -4.40 -22.08 18.26
CA ARG A 409 -4.94 -23.34 17.69
C ARG A 409 -4.31 -23.68 16.33
N TYR A 410 -3.74 -22.68 15.66
CA TYR A 410 -2.90 -22.85 14.48
C TYR A 410 -1.44 -22.53 14.83
N PRO A 411 -0.46 -23.11 14.12
CA PRO A 411 0.93 -22.71 14.23
C PRO A 411 1.07 -21.18 14.02
N LEU A 412 1.48 -20.48 15.07
CA LEU A 412 1.57 -19.02 15.10
C LEU A 412 3.03 -18.60 15.27
N PHE A 413 3.47 -17.65 14.44
CA PHE A 413 4.74 -16.95 14.59
C PHE A 413 4.48 -15.49 14.91
N LEU A 414 4.80 -15.08 16.14
CA LEU A 414 4.49 -13.74 16.64
C LEU A 414 5.75 -12.87 16.68
N VAL A 415 5.68 -11.69 16.06
CA VAL A 415 6.70 -10.65 16.15
C VAL A 415 6.08 -9.44 16.81
N ILE A 416 6.56 -9.10 18.01
CA ILE A 416 6.14 -7.91 18.76
C ILE A 416 7.26 -6.89 18.72
N ASP A 417 7.09 -5.84 17.93
CA ASP A 417 7.96 -4.67 17.94
C ASP A 417 7.41 -3.65 18.95
N SER A 418 7.88 -3.77 20.19
CA SER A 418 7.44 -2.95 21.31
C SER A 418 8.44 -2.99 22.46
N GLU A 419 8.52 -1.88 23.19
CA GLU A 419 9.16 -1.81 24.51
C GLU A 419 8.53 -2.82 25.50
N ASN A 420 7.27 -3.18 25.28
CA ASN A 420 6.54 -4.13 26.10
C ASN A 420 6.46 -5.55 25.50
N SER A 421 7.34 -5.86 24.54
CA SER A 421 7.39 -7.18 23.90
C SER A 421 7.63 -8.33 24.89
N HIS A 422 8.23 -8.06 26.05
CA HIS A 422 8.48 -9.05 27.09
C HIS A 422 7.20 -9.68 27.64
N ALA A 423 6.08 -8.94 27.68
CA ALA A 423 4.78 -9.45 28.12
C ALA A 423 4.22 -10.57 27.21
N PHE A 424 4.66 -10.62 25.96
CA PHE A 424 4.17 -11.58 24.95
C PHE A 424 5.10 -12.79 24.77
N LYS A 425 6.18 -12.89 25.54
CA LYS A 425 7.07 -14.05 25.50
C LYS A 425 6.40 -15.22 26.24
N ALA A 426 6.38 -16.40 25.61
CA ALA A 426 6.03 -17.64 26.30
C ALA A 426 7.01 -17.85 27.48
N GLY A 427 6.47 -18.02 28.69
CA GLY A 427 7.16 -17.78 29.95
C GLY A 427 8.50 -18.50 30.15
N TYR A 428 9.44 -17.78 30.77
CA TYR A 428 10.10 -18.30 31.96
C TYR A 428 9.26 -17.82 33.16
N THR A 429 8.21 -18.55 33.50
CA THR A 429 7.52 -18.48 34.80
C THR A 429 7.46 -19.88 35.36
#